data_AF-A0A3P7IJE4-F1
#
_entry.id   AF-A0A3P7IJE4-F1
#
_cell.length_a   1.000
_cell.length_b   1.000
_cell.length_c   1.000
_cell.angle_alpha   90.00
_cell.angle_beta   90.00
_cell.angle_gamma   90.00
#
_symmetry.space_group_name_H-M   'P 1'
#
loop_
_entity.id
_entity.type
_entity.pdbx_description
1 polymer ?
#
loop_
_entity_poly.entity_id
_entity_poly.type
_entity_poly.pdbx_seq_one_letter_code
_entity_poly.pdbx_strand_id
1 'polypeptide(L)'
;LISYFVTQIFVLADEKFEDVRYSFDEWPEHKSEMPFGQLPVLEVDGQQLAQSHAIARYLAKKFGLAPKCPFEEALVDSIMDQYKDFLNEIRLIFRVLGGVEQGDVIKAHAEKVRSNPALKEWIETRPQTDY
;
A
#
# COMPACT_ATOMS: atom_id res chain seq x y z
N LEU A 1 -0.70 12.10 5.02
CA LEU A 1 0.12 11.95 3.80
C LEU A 1 -0.73 11.41 2.67
N ILE A 2 -0.90 12.18 1.60
CA ILE A 2 -1.26 11.59 0.30
C ILE A 2 -0.14 10.59 -0.08
N SER A 3 -0.50 9.41 -0.56
CA SER A 3 0.50 8.41 -0.96
C SER A 3 1.34 9.01 -2.09
N TYR A 4 2.67 9.01 -1.97
CA TYR A 4 3.58 9.69 -2.90
C TYR A 4 3.31 9.38 -4.38
N PHE A 5 2.91 8.14 -4.69
CA PHE A 5 2.57 7.74 -6.05
C PHE A 5 1.28 8.37 -6.60
N VAL A 6 0.32 8.77 -5.75
CA VAL A 6 -0.88 9.51 -6.20
C VAL A 6 -0.48 10.90 -6.69
N THR A 7 0.39 11.59 -5.94
CA THR A 7 0.94 12.88 -6.34
C THR A 7 1.74 12.80 -7.64
N GLN A 8 2.52 11.73 -7.82
CA GLN A 8 3.26 11.50 -9.07
C GLN A 8 2.36 11.44 -10.31
N ILE A 9 1.15 10.89 -10.19
CA ILE A 9 0.22 10.79 -11.31
C ILE A 9 -0.21 12.18 -11.79
N PHE A 10 -0.51 13.11 -10.88
CA PHE A 10 -0.83 14.50 -11.24
C PHE A 10 0.35 15.19 -11.94
N VAL A 11 1.57 15.01 -11.41
CA VAL A 11 2.78 15.59 -12.00
C VAL A 11 3.04 15.03 -13.41
N LEU A 12 2.89 13.72 -13.62
CA LEU A 12 3.06 13.09 -14.93
C LEU A 12 1.99 13.53 -15.94
N ALA A 13 0.79 13.84 -15.46
CA ALA A 13 -0.31 14.34 -16.27
C ALA A 13 -0.25 15.86 -16.52
N ASP A 14 0.72 16.58 -15.94
CA ASP A 14 0.80 18.05 -15.92
C ASP A 14 -0.49 18.71 -15.39
N GLU A 15 -1.15 18.05 -14.43
CA GLU A 15 -2.41 18.50 -13.85
C GLU A 15 -2.20 19.16 -12.48
N LYS A 16 -2.85 20.30 -12.26
CA LYS A 16 -2.80 21.01 -10.98
C LYS A 16 -3.65 20.32 -9.93
N PHE A 17 -3.18 20.33 -8.69
CA PHE A 17 -3.89 19.79 -7.53
C PHE A 17 -3.49 20.55 -6.27
N GLU A 18 -4.34 20.51 -5.26
CA GLU A 18 -4.02 20.99 -3.92
C GLU A 18 -3.44 19.85 -3.08
N ASP A 19 -2.23 20.04 -2.55
CA ASP A 19 -1.54 19.04 -1.71
C ASP A 19 -1.72 19.37 -0.22
N VAL A 20 -2.85 18.92 0.34
CA VAL A 20 -3.16 19.11 1.76
C VAL A 20 -2.40 18.07 2.61
N ARG A 21 -1.57 18.55 3.54
CA ARG A 21 -0.73 17.70 4.40
C ARG A 21 -0.94 18.05 5.87
N TYR A 22 -1.58 17.14 6.59
CA TYR A 22 -1.68 17.22 8.05
C TYR A 22 -0.41 16.67 8.72
N SER A 23 0.05 17.37 9.74
CA SER A 23 1.01 16.83 10.71
C SER A 23 0.38 15.69 11.53
N PHE A 24 1.21 14.98 12.31
CA PHE A 24 0.71 13.94 13.21
C PHE A 24 -0.22 14.49 14.30
N ASP A 25 -0.01 15.74 14.72
CA ASP A 25 -0.78 16.38 15.79
C ASP A 25 -2.13 16.89 15.29
N GLU A 26 -2.20 17.38 14.04
CA GLU A 26 -3.43 17.88 13.41
C GLU A 26 -4.33 16.76 12.88
N TRP A 27 -3.73 15.63 12.43
CA TRP A 27 -4.48 14.55 11.80
C TRP A 27 -5.68 14.00 12.63
N PRO A 28 -5.58 13.84 13.96
CA PRO A 28 -6.72 13.40 14.79
C PRO A 28 -7.98 14.24 14.60
N GLU A 29 -7.86 15.55 14.34
CA GLU A 29 -9.00 16.47 14.19
C GLU A 29 -9.77 16.21 12.89
N HIS A 30 -9.06 15.87 11.81
CA HIS A 30 -9.63 15.61 10.49
C HIS A 30 -10.07 14.15 10.28
N LYS A 31 -9.75 13.26 11.21
CA LYS A 31 -9.96 11.82 11.04
C LYS A 31 -11.43 11.47 10.82
N SER A 32 -12.36 12.11 11.53
CA SER A 32 -13.80 11.88 11.37
C SER A 32 -14.37 12.40 10.06
N GLU A 33 -13.65 13.29 9.37
CA GLU A 33 -14.07 13.86 8.09
C GLU A 33 -13.77 12.93 6.91
N MET A 34 -12.89 11.93 7.10
CA MET A 34 -12.45 11.03 6.04
C MET A 34 -13.31 9.76 5.98
N PRO A 35 -13.64 9.21 4.78
CA PRO A 35 -14.62 8.12 4.62
C PRO A 35 -14.34 6.87 5.47
N PHE A 36 -13.07 6.53 5.67
CA PHE A 36 -12.64 5.37 6.45
C PHE A 36 -11.76 5.74 7.65
N GLY A 37 -11.74 7.01 8.06
CA GLY A 37 -10.84 7.50 9.11
C GLY A 37 -9.36 7.28 8.81
N GLN A 38 -9.01 7.30 7.52
CA GLN A 38 -7.68 7.03 6.99
C GLN A 38 -7.37 7.96 5.83
N LEU A 39 -6.10 8.29 5.69
CA LEU A 39 -5.52 8.90 4.49
C LEU A 39 -4.84 7.82 3.64
N PRO A 40 -4.71 8.02 2.31
CA PRO A 40 -5.07 9.22 1.56
C PRO A 40 -6.54 9.29 1.14
N VAL A 41 -7.01 10.51 0.87
CA VAL A 41 -8.30 10.83 0.25
C VAL A 41 -8.06 11.83 -0.88
N LEU A 42 -8.71 11.60 -2.02
CA LEU A 42 -8.80 12.53 -3.14
C LEU A 42 -10.20 13.17 -3.10
N GLU A 43 -10.27 14.49 -3.26
CA GLU A 43 -11.53 15.20 -3.47
C GLU A 43 -11.63 15.66 -4.93
N VAL A 44 -12.74 15.36 -5.59
CA VAL A 44 -13.06 15.83 -6.95
C VAL A 44 -14.48 16.36 -6.93
N ASP A 45 -14.66 17.65 -7.23
CA ASP A 45 -15.97 18.31 -7.27
C ASP A 45 -16.80 18.08 -5.98
N GLY A 46 -16.15 18.14 -4.82
CA GLY A 46 -16.75 17.90 -3.50
C GLY A 46 -17.02 16.42 -3.17
N GLN A 47 -16.64 15.48 -4.04
CA GLN A 47 -16.77 14.05 -3.80
C GLN A 47 -15.45 13.46 -3.32
N GLN A 48 -15.48 12.71 -2.21
CA GLN A 48 -14.31 12.07 -1.64
C GLN A 48 -14.14 10.63 -2.14
N LEU A 49 -12.93 10.32 -2.60
CA LEU A 49 -12.45 8.98 -2.95
C LEU A 49 -11.28 8.61 -2.04
N ALA A 50 -11.47 7.62 -1.16
CA ALA A 50 -10.42 7.08 -0.31
C ALA A 50 -9.70 5.89 -0.96
N GLN A 51 -8.66 5.36 -0.28
CA GLN A 51 -7.81 4.25 -0.70
C GLN A 51 -6.86 4.59 -1.86
N SER A 52 -5.56 4.60 -1.54
CA SER A 52 -4.49 5.04 -2.46
C SER A 52 -4.51 4.35 -3.83
N HIS A 53 -4.79 3.05 -3.88
CA HIS A 53 -4.81 2.27 -5.13
C HIS A 53 -6.06 2.57 -5.97
N ALA A 54 -7.21 2.77 -5.32
CA ALA A 54 -8.44 3.16 -6.01
C ALA A 54 -8.30 4.56 -6.62
N ILE A 55 -7.73 5.50 -5.85
CA ILE A 55 -7.39 6.85 -6.31
C ILE A 55 -6.45 6.79 -7.52
N ALA A 56 -5.34 6.03 -7.43
CA ALA A 56 -4.39 5.92 -8.53
C ALA A 56 -5.02 5.34 -9.80
N ARG A 57 -5.84 4.30 -9.69
CA ARG A 57 -6.55 3.73 -10.85
C ARG A 57 -7.52 4.73 -11.46
N TYR A 58 -8.28 5.45 -10.65
CA TYR A 58 -9.18 6.50 -11.11
C TYR A 58 -8.43 7.59 -11.89
N LEU A 59 -7.33 8.11 -11.32
CA LEU A 59 -6.53 9.15 -11.97
C LEU A 59 -5.83 8.65 -13.24
N ALA A 60 -5.29 7.43 -13.21
CA ALA A 60 -4.66 6.82 -14.38
C ALA A 60 -5.66 6.69 -15.55
N LYS A 61 -6.91 6.31 -15.27
CA LYS A 61 -7.98 6.29 -16.28
C LYS A 61 -8.35 7.70 -16.72
N LYS A 62 -8.53 8.64 -15.78
CA LYS A 62 -8.90 10.03 -16.06
C LYS A 62 -7.90 10.74 -16.98
N PHE A 63 -6.60 10.49 -16.79
CA PHE A 63 -5.53 11.13 -17.56
C PHE A 63 -5.00 10.28 -18.71
N GLY A 64 -5.65 9.15 -19.04
CA GLY A 64 -5.24 8.31 -20.17
C GLY A 64 -3.89 7.59 -19.98
N LEU A 65 -3.46 7.38 -18.74
CA LEU A 65 -2.26 6.64 -18.37
C LEU A 65 -2.52 5.14 -18.15
N ALA A 66 -3.78 4.74 -18.04
CA ALA A 66 -4.18 3.34 -17.95
C ALA A 66 -4.12 2.65 -19.33
N PRO A 67 -3.79 1.34 -19.40
CA PRO A 67 -3.94 0.56 -20.62
C PRO A 67 -5.37 0.59 -21.16
N LYS A 68 -5.54 0.40 -22.47
CA LYS A 68 -6.89 0.34 -23.10
C LYS A 68 -7.46 -1.07 -23.13
N CYS A 69 -6.61 -2.09 -23.03
CA CYS A 69 -7.03 -3.48 -23.04
C CYS A 69 -7.43 -3.91 -21.62
N PRO A 70 -8.63 -4.50 -21.42
CA PRO A 70 -9.08 -4.95 -20.10
C PRO A 70 -8.11 -5.91 -19.42
N PHE A 71 -7.44 -6.78 -20.18
CA PHE A 71 -6.48 -7.71 -19.61
C PHE A 71 -5.17 -7.02 -19.19
N GLU A 72 -4.73 -6.00 -19.91
CA GLU A 72 -3.56 -5.20 -19.53
C GLU A 72 -3.86 -4.35 -18.28
N GLU A 73 -5.07 -3.80 -18.15
CA GLU A 73 -5.51 -3.17 -16.90
C GLU A 73 -5.46 -4.15 -15.73
N ALA A 74 -5.96 -5.38 -15.92
CA ALA A 74 -5.91 -6.42 -14.90
C ALA A 74 -4.46 -6.82 -14.54
N LEU A 75 -3.54 -6.82 -15.50
CA LEU A 75 -2.12 -7.05 -15.24
C LEU A 75 -1.53 -5.94 -14.35
N VAL A 76 -1.79 -4.67 -14.66
CA VAL A 76 -1.37 -3.54 -13.82
C VAL A 76 -1.95 -3.67 -12.40
N ASP A 77 -3.23 -4.01 -12.30
CA ASP A 77 -3.90 -4.21 -11.00
C ASP A 77 -3.26 -5.34 -10.19
N SER A 78 -2.95 -6.47 -10.83
CA SER A 78 -2.29 -7.60 -10.16
C SER A 78 -0.90 -7.24 -9.61
N ILE A 79 -0.13 -6.42 -10.33
CA ILE A 79 1.18 -5.96 -9.87
C ILE A 79 1.02 -5.03 -8.66
N MET A 80 0.03 -4.14 -8.71
CA MET A 80 -0.27 -3.23 -7.59
C MET A 80 -0.73 -3.99 -6.34
N ASP A 81 -1.55 -5.02 -6.50
CA ASP A 81 -1.98 -5.87 -5.39
C ASP A 81 -0.80 -6.68 -4.82
N GLN A 82 0.06 -7.24 -5.67
CA GLN A 82 1.28 -7.93 -5.24
C GLN A 82 2.23 -6.99 -4.47
N TYR A 83 2.36 -5.74 -4.92
CA TYR A 83 3.14 -4.71 -4.23
C TYR A 83 2.54 -4.38 -2.85
N LYS A 84 1.21 -4.28 -2.76
CA LYS A 84 0.51 -4.06 -1.49
C LYS A 84 0.73 -5.21 -0.50
N ASP A 85 0.63 -6.45 -0.96
CA ASP A 85 0.88 -7.63 -0.13
C ASP A 85 2.32 -7.66 0.36
N PHE A 86 3.28 -7.38 -0.53
CA PHE A 86 4.69 -7.25 -0.15
C PHE A 86 4.90 -6.18 0.93
N LEU A 87 4.33 -4.97 0.75
CA LEU A 87 4.41 -3.91 1.75
C LEU A 87 3.81 -4.29 3.09
N ASN A 88 2.70 -5.06 3.10
CA ASN A 88 2.09 -5.55 4.32
C ASN A 88 3.00 -6.51 5.07
N GLU A 89 3.68 -7.43 4.36
CA GLU A 89 4.62 -8.38 4.97
C GLU A 89 5.82 -7.67 5.61
N ILE A 90 6.38 -6.67 4.93
CA ILE A 90 7.55 -5.94 5.44
C ILE A 90 7.20 -4.77 6.36
N ARG A 91 5.91 -4.52 6.63
CA ARG A 91 5.44 -3.42 7.48
C ARG A 91 6.09 -3.44 8.85
N LEU A 92 6.27 -4.63 9.44
CA LEU A 92 6.88 -4.78 10.76
C LEU A 92 8.37 -4.39 10.74
N ILE A 93 9.09 -4.75 9.69
CA ILE A 93 10.50 -4.37 9.48
C ILE A 93 10.61 -2.85 9.43
N PHE A 94 9.76 -2.19 8.65
CA PHE A 94 9.74 -0.72 8.59
C PHE A 94 9.40 -0.05 9.92
N ARG A 95 8.48 -0.63 10.72
CA ARG A 95 8.15 -0.09 12.05
C ARG A 95 9.33 -0.17 13.02
N VAL A 96 10.16 -1.21 12.92
CA VAL A 96 11.38 -1.31 13.74
C VAL A 96 12.50 -0.41 13.24
N LEU A 97 12.76 -0.38 11.93
CA LEU A 97 13.74 0.54 11.35
C LEU A 97 13.38 2.01 11.63
N GLY A 98 12.08 2.34 11.66
CA GLY A 98 11.56 3.66 12.01
C GLY A 98 11.47 3.93 13.53
N GLY A 99 11.94 3.02 14.39
CA GLY A 99 11.96 3.21 15.84
C GLY A 99 10.60 3.17 16.54
N VAL A 100 9.53 2.80 15.84
CA VAL A 100 8.16 2.72 16.38
C VAL A 100 7.99 1.47 17.24
N GLU A 101 8.67 0.38 16.88
CA GLU A 101 8.76 -0.83 17.71
C GLU A 101 10.22 -1.15 18.03
N GLN A 102 10.46 -1.76 19.18
CA GLN A 102 11.78 -2.17 19.65
C GLN A 102 11.85 -3.71 19.68
N GLY A 103 12.91 -4.31 19.13
CA GLY A 103 13.17 -5.76 19.18
C GLY A 103 13.64 -6.36 17.84
N ASP A 104 14.13 -7.61 17.87
CA ASP A 104 14.49 -8.39 16.68
C ASP A 104 13.23 -8.98 16.03
N VAL A 105 12.46 -8.10 15.36
CA VAL A 105 11.20 -8.46 14.71
C VAL A 105 11.36 -9.39 13.51
N ILE A 106 12.54 -9.43 12.89
CA ILE A 106 12.81 -10.41 11.84
C ILE A 106 12.84 -11.80 12.46
N LYS A 107 13.49 -11.95 13.61
CA LYS A 107 13.45 -13.19 14.37
C LYS A 107 12.02 -13.52 14.85
N ALA A 108 11.28 -12.56 15.39
CA ALA A 108 9.91 -12.79 15.86
C ALA A 108 8.92 -13.14 14.73
N HIS A 109 9.01 -12.47 13.57
CA HIS A 109 8.20 -12.79 12.40
C HIS A 109 8.61 -14.13 11.78
N ALA A 110 9.91 -14.42 11.68
CA ALA A 110 10.41 -15.72 11.23
C ALA A 110 9.96 -16.85 12.18
N GLU A 111 9.99 -16.64 13.48
CA GLU A 111 9.47 -17.57 14.49
C GLU A 111 7.96 -17.76 14.34
N LYS A 112 7.20 -16.68 14.14
CA LYS A 112 5.75 -16.75 13.89
C LYS A 112 5.42 -17.57 12.63
N VAL A 113 6.08 -17.30 11.50
CA VAL A 113 5.87 -18.05 10.26
C VAL A 113 6.25 -19.54 10.45
N ARG A 114 7.38 -19.81 11.11
CA ARG A 114 7.84 -21.18 11.41
C ARG A 114 7.05 -21.89 12.52
N SER A 115 6.24 -21.18 13.29
CA SER A 115 5.37 -21.74 14.33
C SER A 115 4.05 -22.30 13.77
N ASN A 116 3.70 -22.00 12.51
CA ASN A 116 2.53 -22.59 11.87
C ASN A 116 2.73 -24.12 11.70
N PRO A 117 1.85 -24.97 12.26
CA PRO A 117 2.04 -26.43 12.25
C PRO A 117 2.21 -27.02 10.85
N ALA A 118 1.41 -26.54 9.88
CA ALA A 118 1.45 -27.03 8.51
C ALA A 118 2.74 -26.59 7.78
N LEU A 119 3.20 -25.36 8.01
CA LEU A 119 4.46 -24.89 7.45
C LEU A 119 5.67 -25.59 8.09
N LYS A 120 5.60 -25.87 9.39
CA LYS A 120 6.66 -26.60 10.10
C LYS A 120 6.80 -28.02 9.57
N GLU A 121 5.70 -28.75 9.45
CA GLU A 121 5.68 -30.11 8.87
C GLU A 121 6.19 -30.11 7.43
N TRP A 122 5.75 -29.15 6.61
CA TRP A 122 6.23 -29.03 5.23
C TRP A 122 7.72 -28.68 5.14
N ILE A 123 8.24 -27.77 5.97
CA ILE A 123 9.67 -27.42 6.00
C ILE A 123 10.53 -28.62 6.39
N GLU A 124 10.07 -29.45 7.32
CA GLU A 124 10.76 -30.66 7.79
C GLU A 124 10.73 -31.78 6.74
N THR A 125 9.66 -31.85 5.94
CA THR A 125 9.43 -32.94 4.96
C THR A 125 9.70 -32.54 3.50
N ARG A 126 10.04 -31.28 3.23
CA ARG A 126 10.21 -30.79 1.85
C ARG A 126 11.33 -31.55 1.13
N PRO A 127 11.14 -31.89 -0.15
CA PRO A 127 12.21 -32.47 -0.96
C PRO A 127 13.41 -31.52 -1.02
N GLN A 128 14.60 -32.03 -0.74
CA GLN A 128 15.84 -31.33 -1.05
C GLN A 128 16.15 -31.58 -2.52
N THR A 129 16.31 -30.51 -3.30
CA THR A 129 16.75 -30.59 -4.70
C THR A 129 18.25 -30.38 -4.75
N ASP A 130 18.96 -31.18 -5.55
CA ASP A 130 20.43 -31.21 -5.65
C ASP A 130 21.04 -30.06 -6.48
N TYR A 131 20.40 -28.88 -6.55
CA TYR A 131 20.96 -27.72 -7.26
C TYR A 131 21.91 -26.91 -6.36
#